data_AF-A0AAW9RXB5-F1
#
_entry.id   AF-A0AAW9RXB5-F1
#
_cell.length_a   1.000
_cell.length_b   1.000
_cell.length_c   1.000
_cell.angle_alpha   90.00
_cell.angle_beta   90.00
_cell.angle_gamma   90.00
#
_symmetry.space_group_name_H-M   'P 1'
#
loop_
_entity.id
_entity.type
_entity.pdbx_description
1 polymer ?
#
loop_
_entity_poly.entity_id
_entity_poly.type
_entity_poly.pdbx_seq_one_letter_code
_entity_poly.pdbx_strand_id
1 'polypeptide(L)'
;MTAARHNPRRPALRLAAGIAAVAALTAAAAGPSPAADIRFDPNAPVKMSPEVPADVDPSIRDGLLEDGKLLMAHRLFEQQQWAAFIALNWPVDENGSPRQAVGDEGDPAWSEWTETYQIFKPGGAEPDPWGADKRHVPMVDKVQDPLPGDSGPVGYPDLGDSDARVLHNLSAIQKLNVVTESDQAFSFSVFDQYGKPAYYESLVNKVEYDFIVDNKLYEAGGLANYIAANGKLSFPAGSFQGNRYGAIELKVAWRVLDPSKDDFSRYLTQPGYVVSGGDTPKWVAVTLGLVGFHIAQKTETSPQWIWSTFEHIDNVEADWFHEITTADGTKRMLHPSFNDPMCEWCPVNVPVAPDENGLRRTQVTRLVPIPKALAEMNARVRKALADAGSPLQYYEMIGVQWPTKPEVPAQSGSEFPASVVDVSGGVPLMNYLANSVMETFSQVGNLPADQQPRSVSTSDRMVFGTGSCIGCHSSSPYDFSWIMTKAQPKQLELE
;
A
#
# COMPACT_ATOMS: atom_id res chain seq x y z
N MET A 1 22.78 -86.08 66.69
CA MET A 1 23.69 -87.12 66.18
C MET A 1 24.40 -86.56 64.95
N THR A 2 25.74 -86.46 65.02
CA THR A 2 26.76 -86.63 63.94
C THR A 2 26.50 -85.99 62.56
N ALA A 3 27.42 -85.33 61.84
CA ALA A 3 28.84 -84.96 61.96
C ALA A 3 29.12 -84.02 60.74
N ALA A 4 29.76 -82.85 60.92
CA ALA A 4 31.16 -82.55 60.61
C ALA A 4 31.65 -82.66 59.13
N ARG A 5 32.15 -81.53 58.58
CA ARG A 5 33.49 -81.28 57.95
C ARG A 5 33.47 -79.89 57.25
N HIS A 6 34.19 -78.84 57.70
CA HIS A 6 35.64 -78.50 57.50
C HIS A 6 36.05 -78.42 56.01
N ASN A 7 36.79 -77.44 55.44
CA ASN A 7 37.44 -76.16 55.82
C ASN A 7 38.09 -75.56 54.51
N PRO A 8 39.13 -74.70 54.48
CA PRO A 8 39.20 -73.20 54.49
C PRO A 8 39.82 -72.53 53.22
N ARG A 9 39.86 -71.18 53.20
CA ARG A 9 41.03 -70.26 52.96
C ARG A 9 40.55 -68.82 52.66
N ARG A 10 40.64 -67.89 53.61
CA ARG A 10 41.67 -66.81 53.82
C ARG A 10 41.44 -65.50 53.03
N PRO A 11 41.86 -64.34 53.58
CA PRO A 11 41.06 -63.11 53.56
C PRO A 11 41.59 -62.03 52.61
N ALA A 12 40.76 -61.06 52.26
CA ALA A 12 41.20 -59.82 51.62
C ALA A 12 40.50 -58.60 52.25
N LEU A 13 41.35 -57.73 52.80
CA LEU A 13 41.17 -56.31 53.12
C LEU A 13 39.95 -55.63 52.49
N ARG A 14 39.17 -54.90 53.31
CA ARG A 14 38.55 -53.65 52.84
C ARG A 14 38.64 -52.54 53.89
N LEU A 15 39.10 -51.41 53.36
CA LEU A 15 39.40 -50.11 53.95
C LEU A 15 38.20 -49.50 54.69
N ALA A 16 38.50 -48.82 55.79
CA ALA A 16 37.67 -47.76 56.34
C ALA A 16 37.69 -46.55 55.40
N ALA A 17 36.51 -45.98 55.12
CA ALA A 17 36.36 -44.66 54.51
C ALA A 17 35.20 -43.94 55.21
N GLY A 18 35.48 -42.74 55.69
CA GLY A 18 34.59 -41.90 56.49
C GLY A 18 33.36 -41.44 55.71
N ILE A 19 32.28 -41.26 56.46
CA ILE A 19 31.02 -40.70 55.97
C ILE A 19 31.22 -39.19 55.80
N ALA A 20 31.34 -38.73 54.56
CA ALA A 20 31.17 -37.32 54.21
C ALA A 20 29.68 -37.06 53.98
N ALA A 21 29.08 -36.21 54.83
CA ALA A 21 27.73 -35.70 54.62
C ALA A 21 27.75 -34.71 53.44
N VAL A 22 27.21 -35.13 52.30
CA VAL A 22 26.92 -34.23 51.17
C VAL A 22 25.58 -33.56 51.47
N ALA A 23 25.61 -32.27 51.77
CA ALA A 23 24.41 -31.43 51.74
C ALA A 23 23.96 -31.31 50.28
N ALA A 24 22.91 -32.03 49.90
CA ALA A 24 22.24 -31.84 48.63
C ALA A 24 21.53 -30.48 48.66
N LEU A 25 22.12 -29.45 48.06
CA LEU A 25 21.36 -28.29 47.61
C LEU A 25 20.40 -28.78 46.52
N THR A 26 19.14 -28.95 46.87
CA THR A 26 18.06 -28.98 45.88
C THR A 26 17.98 -27.59 45.27
N ALA A 27 18.60 -27.42 44.09
CA ALA A 27 18.26 -26.31 43.23
C ALA A 27 16.78 -26.49 42.87
N ALA A 28 15.92 -25.69 43.51
CA ALA A 28 14.57 -25.49 43.00
C ALA A 28 14.76 -24.96 41.57
N ALA A 29 14.39 -25.78 40.58
CA ALA A 29 14.27 -25.29 39.22
C ALA A 29 13.33 -24.10 39.30
N ALA A 30 13.85 -22.90 39.03
CA ALA A 30 13.02 -21.76 38.76
C ALA A 30 12.07 -22.23 37.65
N GLY A 31 10.77 -22.30 37.96
CA GLY A 31 9.77 -22.44 36.92
C GLY A 31 9.98 -21.36 35.87
N PRO A 32 9.50 -21.54 34.63
CA PRO A 32 9.57 -20.47 33.64
C PRO A 32 9.07 -19.19 34.31
N SER A 33 9.93 -18.16 34.33
CA SER A 33 9.49 -16.82 34.70
C SER A 33 8.22 -16.55 33.93
N PRO A 34 7.16 -15.97 34.54
CA PRO A 34 6.03 -15.51 33.75
C PRO A 34 6.61 -14.65 32.63
N ALA A 35 6.24 -14.97 31.38
CA ALA A 35 6.59 -14.16 30.23
C ALA A 35 6.35 -12.71 30.62
N ALA A 36 7.33 -11.83 30.36
CA ALA A 36 7.15 -10.41 30.61
C ALA A 36 5.78 -10.03 30.06
N ASP A 37 4.95 -9.43 30.90
CA ASP A 37 3.57 -9.08 30.58
C ASP A 37 3.64 -8.04 29.45
N ILE A 38 3.70 -8.49 28.18
CA ILE A 38 3.81 -7.61 27.01
C ILE A 38 2.43 -6.98 26.84
N ARG A 39 2.15 -5.97 27.66
CA ARG A 39 0.90 -5.26 27.63
C ARG A 39 0.93 -4.27 26.47
N PHE A 40 0.29 -4.64 25.37
CA PHE A 40 0.02 -3.72 24.26
C PHE A 40 -0.75 -2.49 24.75
N ASP A 41 -0.22 -1.30 24.46
CA ASP A 41 -0.92 -0.03 24.71
C ASP A 41 -1.51 0.50 23.38
N PRO A 42 -2.85 0.42 23.19
CA PRO A 42 -3.51 0.90 21.99
C PRO A 42 -3.39 2.42 21.79
N ASN A 43 -3.05 3.16 22.85
CA ASN A 43 -2.92 4.61 22.84
C ASN A 43 -1.48 5.09 22.87
N ALA A 44 -0.49 4.18 22.84
CA ALA A 44 0.91 4.54 22.73
C ALA A 44 1.12 5.48 21.53
N PRO A 45 2.00 6.49 21.65
CA PRO A 45 2.40 7.30 20.50
C PRO A 45 2.97 6.41 19.39
N VAL A 46 2.55 6.65 18.15
CA VAL A 46 3.15 6.01 16.99
C VAL A 46 4.63 6.38 16.95
N LYS A 47 5.50 5.38 16.83
CA LYS A 47 6.94 5.58 16.72
C LYS A 47 7.27 6.30 15.41
N MET A 48 7.84 7.50 15.51
CA MET A 48 8.41 8.22 14.37
C MET A 48 9.85 7.72 14.15
N SER A 49 10.10 7.12 12.99
CA SER A 49 11.39 6.56 12.64
C SER A 49 11.50 6.49 11.11
N PRO A 50 12.71 6.63 10.53
CA PRO A 50 12.92 6.37 9.11
C PRO A 50 12.87 4.88 8.74
N GLU A 51 12.82 3.99 9.74
CA GLU A 51 12.81 2.54 9.51
C GLU A 51 11.37 2.03 9.38
N VAL A 52 11.05 1.48 8.21
CA VAL A 52 9.72 0.88 7.95
C VAL A 52 9.57 -0.36 8.84
N PRO A 53 8.49 -0.50 9.62
CA PRO A 53 8.24 -1.73 10.37
C PRO A 53 7.85 -2.87 9.42
N ALA A 54 8.66 -3.93 9.39
CA ALA A 54 8.49 -5.08 8.51
C ALA A 54 7.23 -5.91 8.81
N ASP A 55 6.85 -6.00 10.09
CA ASP A 55 5.70 -6.76 10.57
C ASP A 55 5.30 -6.24 11.97
N VAL A 56 4.14 -6.68 12.46
CA VAL A 56 3.77 -6.52 13.88
C VAL A 56 4.44 -7.60 14.72
N ASP A 57 4.59 -7.37 16.04
CA ASP A 57 5.09 -8.39 16.96
C ASP A 57 4.12 -9.59 17.00
N PRO A 58 4.55 -10.79 16.55
CA PRO A 58 3.67 -11.96 16.50
C PRO A 58 3.18 -12.36 17.89
N SER A 59 4.01 -12.21 18.93
CA SER A 59 3.64 -12.60 20.30
C SER A 59 2.51 -11.74 20.85
N ILE A 60 2.52 -10.43 20.55
CA ILE A 60 1.44 -9.51 20.91
C ILE A 60 0.19 -9.82 20.10
N ARG A 61 0.33 -9.97 18.78
CA ARG A 61 -0.79 -10.23 17.88
C ARG A 61 -1.51 -11.53 18.25
N ASP A 62 -0.76 -12.61 18.41
CA ASP A 62 -1.27 -13.93 18.78
C ASP A 62 -1.97 -13.89 20.13
N GLY A 63 -1.33 -13.32 21.16
CA GLY A 63 -1.93 -13.20 22.49
C GLY A 63 -3.24 -12.39 22.50
N LEU A 64 -3.31 -11.29 21.73
CA LEU A 64 -4.54 -10.52 21.61
C LEU A 64 -5.66 -11.30 20.90
N LEU A 65 -5.34 -12.08 19.86
CA LEU A 65 -6.33 -12.88 19.15
C LEU A 65 -6.80 -14.09 19.98
N GLU A 66 -5.90 -14.76 20.69
CA GLU A 66 -6.22 -15.85 21.62
C GLU A 66 -7.16 -15.38 22.75
N ASP A 67 -6.96 -14.15 23.23
CA ASP A 67 -7.83 -13.50 24.21
C ASP A 67 -9.17 -12.97 23.64
N GLY A 68 -9.41 -13.14 22.34
CA GLY A 68 -10.60 -12.61 21.66
C GLY A 68 -10.62 -11.08 21.50
N LYS A 69 -9.48 -10.40 21.68
CA LYS A 69 -9.32 -8.94 21.60
C LYS A 69 -9.00 -8.48 20.17
N LEU A 70 -9.84 -8.88 19.20
CA LEU A 70 -9.63 -8.60 17.78
C LEU A 70 -9.41 -7.11 17.47
N LEU A 71 -10.17 -6.21 18.10
CA LEU A 71 -10.03 -4.76 17.87
C LEU A 71 -8.71 -4.19 18.43
N MET A 72 -8.12 -4.83 19.46
CA MET A 72 -6.78 -4.45 19.92
C MET A 72 -5.71 -4.96 18.96
N ALA A 73 -5.85 -6.17 18.43
CA ALA A 73 -4.96 -6.66 17.38
C ALA A 73 -5.04 -5.77 16.13
N HIS A 74 -6.24 -5.31 15.76
CA HIS A 74 -6.42 -4.33 14.69
C HIS A 74 -5.68 -3.02 14.97
N ARG A 75 -5.77 -2.50 16.21
CA ARG A 75 -5.05 -1.30 16.64
C ARG A 75 -3.53 -1.45 16.55
N LEU A 76 -2.99 -2.65 16.74
CA LEU A 76 -1.56 -2.94 16.54
C LEU A 76 -1.16 -2.73 15.08
N PHE A 77 -1.98 -3.20 14.13
CA PHE A 77 -1.77 -2.95 12.70
C PHE A 77 -1.96 -1.47 12.34
N GLU A 78 -2.95 -0.77 12.90
CA GLU A 78 -3.12 0.69 12.69
C GLU A 78 -1.87 1.48 13.15
N GLN A 79 -1.28 1.13 14.30
CA GLN A 79 -0.03 1.76 14.76
C GLN A 79 1.15 1.45 13.83
N GLN A 80 1.28 0.20 13.38
CA GLN A 80 2.33 -0.24 12.47
C GLN A 80 2.23 0.45 11.11
N GLN A 81 1.03 0.52 10.52
CA GLN A 81 0.82 1.14 9.22
C GLN A 81 1.02 2.65 9.26
N TRP A 82 0.66 3.32 10.35
CA TRP A 82 1.02 4.73 10.56
C TRP A 82 2.54 4.94 10.63
N ALA A 83 3.25 4.06 11.35
CA ALA A 83 4.72 4.10 11.39
C ALA A 83 5.34 3.83 10.02
N ALA A 84 4.77 2.91 9.23
CA ALA A 84 5.20 2.63 7.85
C ALA A 84 5.01 3.85 6.95
N PHE A 85 3.84 4.51 6.99
CA PHE A 85 3.59 5.73 6.21
C PHE A 85 4.58 6.86 6.55
N ILE A 86 4.89 7.05 7.84
CA ILE A 86 5.89 8.03 8.28
C ILE A 86 7.29 7.66 7.79
N ALA A 87 7.70 6.40 7.91
CA ALA A 87 9.02 5.94 7.50
C ALA A 87 9.22 6.03 5.98
N LEU A 88 8.20 5.63 5.20
CA LEU A 88 8.21 5.73 3.75
C LEU A 88 8.35 7.18 3.29
N ASN A 89 7.65 8.10 3.95
CA ASN A 89 7.73 9.53 3.63
C ASN A 89 8.80 10.27 4.45
N TRP A 90 9.71 9.56 5.11
CA TRP A 90 10.80 10.19 5.83
C TRP A 90 11.76 10.81 4.81
N PRO A 91 12.15 12.09 5.00
CA PRO A 91 13.02 12.77 4.05
C PRO A 91 14.41 12.12 4.00
N VAL A 92 14.94 11.93 2.81
CA VAL A 92 16.31 11.43 2.57
C VAL A 92 17.19 12.53 1.95
N ASP A 93 18.50 12.35 2.06
CA ASP A 93 19.47 13.15 1.31
C ASP A 93 19.69 12.59 -0.11
N GLU A 94 20.54 13.26 -0.89
CA GLU A 94 20.90 12.88 -2.27
C GLU A 94 21.51 11.47 -2.40
N ASN A 95 21.93 10.84 -1.30
CA ASN A 95 22.46 9.47 -1.27
C ASN A 95 21.45 8.45 -0.75
N GLY A 96 20.17 8.84 -0.61
CA GLY A 96 19.12 7.99 -0.04
C GLY A 96 19.25 7.78 1.47
N SER A 97 20.12 8.52 2.17
CA SER A 97 20.29 8.38 3.61
C SER A 97 19.22 9.18 4.36
N PRO A 98 18.54 8.61 5.38
CA PRO A 98 17.51 9.34 6.12
C PRO A 98 18.04 10.60 6.80
N ARG A 99 17.29 11.70 6.67
CA ARG A 99 17.54 12.95 7.41
C ARG A 99 17.28 12.76 8.91
N GLN A 100 17.73 13.73 9.71
CA GLN A 100 17.67 13.62 11.17
C GLN A 100 16.23 13.69 11.70
N ALA A 101 15.38 14.54 11.11
CA ALA A 101 14.01 14.74 11.53
C ALA A 101 13.02 14.59 10.37
N VAL A 102 11.79 14.16 10.71
CA VAL A 102 10.68 13.98 9.76
C VAL A 102 10.18 15.30 9.14
N GLY A 103 10.58 16.45 9.69
CA GLY A 103 10.29 17.77 9.16
C GLY A 103 11.45 18.40 8.36
N ASP A 104 12.57 17.69 8.19
CA ASP A 104 13.68 18.17 7.38
C ASP A 104 13.31 18.17 5.88
N GLU A 105 13.98 18.99 5.08
CA GLU A 105 13.83 18.98 3.63
C GLU A 105 14.54 17.76 3.00
N GLY A 106 13.86 17.13 2.05
CA GLY A 106 14.36 15.99 1.30
C GLY A 106 13.25 15.25 0.56
N ASP A 107 13.63 14.38 -0.35
CA ASP A 107 12.70 13.49 -1.02
C ASP A 107 12.22 12.39 -0.09
N PRO A 108 11.01 11.84 -0.27
CA PRO A 108 10.57 10.70 0.52
C PRO A 108 11.45 9.47 0.27
N ALA A 109 11.63 8.62 1.29
CA ALA A 109 12.47 7.42 1.21
C ALA A 109 12.04 6.41 0.12
N TRP A 110 10.80 6.48 -0.37
CA TRP A 110 10.34 5.67 -1.51
C TRP A 110 10.66 6.33 -2.87
N SER A 111 11.42 7.43 -2.92
CA SER A 111 11.67 8.13 -4.18
C SER A 111 12.43 7.33 -5.22
N GLU A 112 13.33 6.47 -4.77
CA GLU A 112 14.14 5.59 -5.62
C GLU A 112 13.46 4.24 -5.89
N TRP A 113 12.21 4.04 -5.45
CA TRP A 113 11.51 2.79 -5.70
C TRP A 113 11.13 2.67 -7.18
N THR A 114 11.08 1.43 -7.66
CA THR A 114 10.85 1.16 -9.08
C THR A 114 9.37 1.21 -9.40
N GLU A 115 8.98 2.09 -10.31
CA GLU A 115 7.63 2.12 -10.89
C GLU A 115 7.35 0.89 -11.77
N THR A 116 6.12 0.37 -11.72
CA THR A 116 5.79 -0.91 -12.39
C THR A 116 5.98 -0.92 -13.92
N TYR A 117 5.96 0.23 -14.60
CA TYR A 117 6.24 0.31 -16.04
C TYR A 117 7.70 0.00 -16.40
N GLN A 118 8.62 0.17 -15.44
CA GLN A 118 10.03 -0.22 -15.61
C GLN A 118 10.23 -1.73 -15.48
N ILE A 119 9.28 -2.41 -14.85
CA ILE A 119 9.29 -3.85 -14.63
C ILE A 119 8.55 -4.55 -15.77
N PHE A 120 7.30 -4.17 -16.02
CA PHE A 120 6.43 -4.83 -16.98
C PHE A 120 6.46 -4.11 -18.33
N LYS A 121 7.58 -4.29 -19.04
CA LYS A 121 7.84 -3.63 -20.32
C LYS A 121 7.12 -4.35 -21.49
N PRO A 122 6.81 -3.63 -22.58
CA PRO A 122 6.17 -4.21 -23.75
C PRO A 122 6.87 -5.48 -24.25
N GLY A 123 6.08 -6.50 -24.60
CA GLY A 123 6.61 -7.77 -25.10
C GLY A 123 7.47 -8.54 -24.10
N GLY A 124 7.28 -8.33 -22.79
CA GLY A 124 8.01 -9.03 -21.74
C GLY A 124 9.52 -8.75 -21.75
N ALA A 125 9.90 -7.55 -22.20
CA ALA A 125 11.30 -7.12 -22.21
C ALA A 125 11.89 -7.05 -20.79
N GLU A 126 13.21 -7.14 -20.70
CA GLU A 126 13.89 -7.12 -19.40
C GLU A 126 13.66 -5.80 -18.65
N PRO A 127 13.36 -5.86 -17.33
CA PRO A 127 13.19 -4.70 -16.48
C PRO A 127 14.40 -3.77 -16.50
N ASP A 128 14.16 -2.50 -16.19
CA ASP A 128 15.26 -1.57 -15.95
C ASP A 128 16.01 -1.98 -14.67
N PRO A 129 17.34 -1.86 -14.61
CA PRO A 129 18.09 -2.10 -13.38
C PRO A 129 17.61 -1.19 -12.25
N TRP A 130 17.50 -1.74 -11.04
CA TRP A 130 17.20 -0.94 -9.85
C TRP A 130 18.20 0.22 -9.70
N GLY A 131 17.68 1.45 -9.54
CA GLY A 131 18.51 2.65 -9.36
C GLY A 131 19.26 3.10 -10.62
N ALA A 132 18.78 2.75 -11.82
CA ALA A 132 19.37 3.23 -13.06
C ALA A 132 19.21 4.75 -13.23
N ASP A 133 20.30 5.44 -13.60
CA ASP A 133 20.30 6.89 -13.89
C ASP A 133 19.33 7.29 -15.01
N LYS A 134 19.09 6.37 -15.96
CA LYS A 134 18.11 6.52 -17.03
C LYS A 134 17.00 5.50 -16.83
N ARG A 135 15.76 6.00 -16.72
CA ARG A 135 14.55 5.20 -16.64
C ARG A 135 13.86 5.14 -18.00
N HIS A 136 13.40 3.96 -18.42
CA HIS A 136 12.52 3.86 -19.58
C HIS A 136 11.14 4.37 -19.20
N VAL A 137 10.73 5.44 -19.86
CA VAL A 137 9.34 5.91 -19.79
C VAL A 137 8.50 5.05 -20.73
N PRO A 138 7.33 4.54 -20.30
CA PRO A 138 6.41 3.85 -21.18
C PRO A 138 5.97 4.87 -22.23
N MET A 139 6.46 4.66 -23.44
CA MET A 139 6.02 5.46 -24.54
C MET A 139 4.60 5.06 -24.96
N VAL A 140 3.92 5.99 -25.63
CA VAL A 140 2.51 5.89 -26.06
C VAL A 140 2.39 5.03 -27.35
N ASP A 141 3.21 4.00 -27.49
CA ASP A 141 3.76 3.55 -28.79
C ASP A 141 3.02 2.40 -29.45
N LYS A 142 1.79 2.13 -29.02
CA LYS A 142 0.83 1.43 -29.89
C LYS A 142 -0.23 2.37 -30.49
N VAL A 143 -0.08 3.68 -30.32
CA VAL A 143 -1.03 4.68 -30.86
C VAL A 143 -0.42 5.59 -31.94
N GLN A 144 0.86 5.42 -32.29
CA GLN A 144 1.47 6.15 -33.40
C GLN A 144 2.10 5.20 -34.42
N ASP A 145 1.27 4.60 -35.28
CA ASP A 145 1.68 4.65 -36.69
C ASP A 145 1.88 6.15 -37.03
N PRO A 146 2.96 6.55 -37.71
CA PRO A 146 3.12 7.94 -38.13
C PRO A 146 1.86 8.39 -38.88
N LEU A 147 1.45 9.64 -38.67
CA LEU A 147 0.40 10.25 -39.48
C LEU A 147 0.74 10.04 -40.97
N PRO A 148 -0.24 9.77 -41.86
CA PRO A 148 0.03 9.57 -43.27
C PRO A 148 0.82 10.76 -43.86
N GLY A 149 2.13 10.58 -44.07
CA GLY A 149 3.01 11.61 -44.61
C GLY A 149 4.29 11.88 -43.82
N ASP A 150 4.39 11.48 -42.55
CA ASP A 150 5.60 11.65 -41.74
C ASP A 150 6.44 10.37 -41.72
N SER A 151 7.77 10.51 -41.86
CA SER A 151 8.71 9.40 -41.77
C SER A 151 9.57 9.50 -40.50
N GLY A 152 9.54 8.43 -39.70
CA GLY A 152 10.47 8.17 -38.60
C GLY A 152 9.83 8.23 -37.21
N PRO A 153 10.35 7.46 -36.23
CA PRO A 153 9.92 7.55 -34.84
C PRO A 153 10.22 8.95 -34.29
N VAL A 154 9.27 9.56 -33.59
CA VAL A 154 9.50 10.77 -32.79
C VAL A 154 10.48 10.37 -31.68
N GLY A 155 11.64 11.05 -31.61
CA GLY A 155 12.67 10.73 -30.62
C GLY A 155 12.17 10.91 -29.18
N TYR A 156 12.55 9.95 -28.34
CA TYR A 156 12.39 9.95 -26.89
C TYR A 156 13.06 11.21 -26.28
N PRO A 157 12.49 11.88 -25.26
CA PRO A 157 13.32 12.68 -24.39
C PRO A 157 14.20 11.73 -23.56
N ASP A 158 15.52 11.87 -23.68
CA ASP A 158 16.42 11.49 -22.59
C ASP A 158 16.05 12.40 -21.41
N LEU A 159 15.28 11.89 -20.44
CA LEU A 159 15.07 12.60 -19.18
C LEU A 159 16.36 12.48 -18.38
N GLY A 160 17.03 13.61 -18.17
CA GLY A 160 18.32 13.68 -17.48
C GLY A 160 18.23 13.79 -15.96
N ASP A 161 17.01 13.79 -15.40
CA ASP A 161 16.77 13.95 -13.97
C ASP A 161 15.99 12.72 -13.46
N SER A 162 16.68 11.88 -12.69
CA SER A 162 16.13 10.64 -12.12
C SER A 162 15.16 10.90 -10.97
N ASP A 163 15.01 12.15 -10.52
CA ASP A 163 14.13 12.61 -9.44
C ASP A 163 12.70 12.94 -9.92
N ALA A 164 12.50 13.27 -11.20
CA ALA A 164 11.19 13.69 -11.70
C ALA A 164 10.24 12.50 -11.93
N ARG A 165 9.00 12.61 -11.41
CA ARG A 165 7.93 11.61 -11.64
C ARG A 165 7.37 11.71 -13.05
N VAL A 166 7.14 10.59 -13.71
CA VAL A 166 6.51 10.56 -15.05
C VAL A 166 5.14 9.91 -14.94
N LEU A 167 4.09 10.73 -15.02
CA LEU A 167 2.73 10.28 -14.74
C LEU A 167 1.83 10.37 -15.97
N HIS A 168 1.01 9.33 -16.15
CA HIS A 168 0.04 9.25 -17.22
C HIS A 168 -1.38 9.15 -16.66
N ASN A 169 -2.30 9.95 -17.18
CA ASN A 169 -3.73 9.73 -17.00
C ASN A 169 -4.39 9.67 -18.39
N LEU A 170 -4.41 8.47 -18.97
CA LEU A 170 -4.90 8.25 -20.33
C LEU A 170 -6.43 8.39 -20.44
N SER A 171 -7.17 8.20 -19.33
CA SER A 171 -8.63 8.35 -19.30
C SER A 171 -9.09 9.82 -19.44
N ALA A 172 -8.22 10.80 -19.08
CA ALA A 172 -8.50 12.23 -19.23
C ALA A 172 -8.43 12.72 -20.69
N ILE A 173 -7.71 12.00 -21.57
CA ILE A 173 -7.40 12.42 -22.95
C ILE A 173 -8.26 11.73 -24.02
N GLN A 174 -9.31 11.00 -23.63
CA GLN A 174 -10.44 10.50 -24.46
C GLN A 174 -10.15 9.69 -25.75
N LYS A 175 -8.90 9.31 -26.07
CA LYS A 175 -8.60 8.55 -27.31
C LYS A 175 -7.52 7.47 -27.21
N LEU A 176 -7.26 6.91 -26.03
CA LEU A 176 -6.23 5.87 -25.88
C LEU A 176 -6.75 4.62 -25.17
N ASN A 177 -6.85 3.53 -25.93
CA ASN A 177 -7.05 2.17 -25.43
C ASN A 177 -5.68 1.52 -25.18
N VAL A 178 -5.08 1.76 -24.02
CA VAL A 178 -3.94 0.96 -23.53
C VAL A 178 -4.09 0.80 -22.02
N VAL A 179 -4.05 -0.45 -21.56
CA VAL A 179 -4.08 -0.84 -20.14
C VAL A 179 -3.01 -0.08 -19.37
N THR A 180 -3.41 0.84 -18.48
CA THR A 180 -2.49 1.70 -17.70
C THR A 180 -2.76 1.66 -16.19
N GLU A 181 -1.90 2.30 -15.39
CA GLU A 181 -2.09 2.51 -13.94
C GLU A 181 -3.50 3.00 -13.57
N SER A 182 -4.16 3.75 -14.46
CA SER A 182 -5.56 4.18 -14.32
C SER A 182 -6.58 3.04 -14.43
N ASP A 183 -6.35 2.02 -15.27
CA ASP A 183 -7.28 0.88 -15.43
C ASP A 183 -7.25 -0.09 -14.24
N GLN A 184 -6.19 -0.03 -13.43
CA GLN A 184 -6.14 -0.73 -12.13
C GLN A 184 -6.97 -0.02 -11.06
N ALA A 185 -7.50 1.18 -11.35
CA ALA A 185 -8.50 1.84 -10.51
C ALA A 185 -9.86 1.85 -11.21
N PHE A 186 -10.07 2.63 -12.29
CA PHE A 186 -11.38 2.86 -12.91
C PHE A 186 -11.25 3.38 -14.36
N SER A 187 -12.24 3.11 -15.21
CA SER A 187 -12.31 3.60 -16.60
C SER A 187 -12.48 5.13 -16.75
N PHE A 188 -12.42 5.88 -15.65
CA PHE A 188 -12.72 7.31 -15.60
C PHE A 188 -11.68 8.06 -14.75
N SER A 189 -11.35 9.28 -15.18
CA SER A 189 -10.52 10.21 -14.40
C SER A 189 -11.32 10.86 -13.28
N VAL A 190 -10.67 11.03 -12.13
CA VAL A 190 -11.08 11.96 -11.08
C VAL A 190 -10.48 13.32 -11.39
N PHE A 191 -11.29 14.38 -11.28
CA PHE A 191 -10.87 15.76 -11.52
C PHE A 191 -11.05 16.60 -10.26
N ASP A 192 -10.06 17.41 -9.94
CA ASP A 192 -10.11 18.38 -8.85
C ASP A 192 -11.08 19.54 -9.15
N GLN A 193 -11.33 20.40 -8.15
CA GLN A 193 -12.24 21.54 -8.28
C GLN A 193 -11.68 22.69 -9.15
N TYR A 194 -10.45 22.57 -9.66
CA TYR A 194 -9.87 23.46 -10.66
C TYR A 194 -9.84 22.84 -12.07
N GLY A 195 -10.38 21.63 -12.22
CA GLY A 195 -10.47 20.94 -13.51
C GLY A 195 -9.22 20.17 -13.92
N LYS A 196 -8.25 19.98 -13.02
CA LYS A 196 -7.05 19.17 -13.27
C LYS A 196 -7.33 17.71 -12.88
N PRO A 197 -6.94 16.73 -13.72
CA PRO A 197 -7.09 15.33 -13.37
C PRO A 197 -6.13 14.92 -12.24
N ALA A 198 -6.54 13.95 -11.44
CA ALA A 198 -5.65 13.22 -10.54
C ALA A 198 -4.77 12.25 -11.34
N TYR A 199 -3.55 11.99 -10.88
CA TYR A 199 -2.60 11.08 -11.51
C TYR A 199 -2.23 9.96 -10.54
N TYR A 200 -1.81 8.81 -11.06
CA TYR A 200 -1.50 7.65 -10.24
C TYR A 200 -0.19 7.00 -10.67
N GLU A 201 0.51 6.42 -9.70
CA GLU A 201 1.64 5.55 -9.93
C GLU A 201 1.59 4.36 -8.97
N SER A 202 2.19 3.26 -9.41
CA SER A 202 2.37 2.07 -8.59
C SER A 202 3.86 1.73 -8.54
N LEU A 203 4.38 1.51 -7.34
CA LEU A 203 5.80 1.22 -7.09
C LEU A 203 5.96 -0.04 -6.27
N VAL A 204 7.12 -0.69 -6.39
CA VAL A 204 7.49 -1.84 -5.56
C VAL A 204 8.82 -1.59 -4.87
N ASN A 205 8.99 -2.19 -3.69
CA ASN A 205 10.28 -2.18 -3.01
C ASN A 205 11.30 -3.11 -3.70
N LYS A 206 12.56 -3.00 -3.28
CA LYS A 206 13.65 -3.79 -3.85
C LYS A 206 13.47 -5.30 -3.66
N VAL A 207 12.90 -5.73 -2.53
CA VAL A 207 12.67 -7.16 -2.24
C VAL A 207 11.74 -7.80 -3.27
N GLU A 208 10.65 -7.10 -3.61
CA GLU A 208 9.71 -7.55 -4.61
C GLU A 208 10.30 -7.46 -6.03
N TYR A 209 10.98 -6.36 -6.35
CA TYR A 209 11.69 -6.21 -7.63
C TYR A 209 12.67 -7.37 -7.88
N ASP A 210 13.56 -7.65 -6.93
CA ASP A 210 14.58 -8.71 -7.04
C ASP A 210 13.89 -10.07 -7.26
N PHE A 211 12.81 -10.35 -6.52
CA PHE A 211 12.04 -11.58 -6.68
C PHE A 211 11.41 -11.70 -8.07
N ILE A 212 10.85 -10.61 -8.61
CA ILE A 212 10.28 -10.58 -9.96
C ILE A 212 11.36 -10.81 -11.02
N VAL A 213 12.50 -10.14 -10.91
CA VAL A 213 13.60 -10.22 -11.89
C VAL A 213 14.27 -11.60 -11.87
N ASP A 214 14.67 -12.07 -10.69
CA ASP A 214 15.41 -13.33 -10.51
C ASP A 214 14.62 -14.55 -11.01
N ASN A 215 13.29 -14.49 -10.89
CA ASN A 215 12.39 -15.56 -11.33
C ASN A 215 11.73 -15.29 -12.69
N LYS A 216 12.11 -14.20 -13.37
CA LYS A 216 11.57 -13.78 -14.68
C LYS A 216 10.05 -13.62 -14.71
N LEU A 217 9.46 -13.16 -13.61
CA LEU A 217 8.01 -13.02 -13.46
C LEU A 217 7.43 -11.83 -14.26
N TYR A 218 8.29 -10.91 -14.71
CA TYR A 218 7.93 -9.79 -15.57
C TYR A 218 7.47 -10.23 -16.98
N GLU A 219 7.78 -11.46 -17.38
CA GLU A 219 7.39 -12.07 -18.65
C GLU A 219 6.33 -13.16 -18.42
N ALA A 220 5.28 -13.19 -19.24
CA ALA A 220 4.13 -14.07 -18.99
C ALA A 220 4.48 -15.56 -19.03
N GLY A 221 5.40 -15.98 -19.91
CA GLY A 221 5.94 -17.32 -19.96
C GLY A 221 6.76 -17.69 -18.72
N GLY A 222 7.62 -16.79 -18.25
CA GLY A 222 8.38 -16.93 -17.01
C GLY A 222 7.47 -17.07 -15.79
N LEU A 223 6.45 -16.22 -15.68
CA LEU A 223 5.42 -16.34 -14.65
C LEU A 223 4.68 -17.68 -14.73
N ALA A 224 4.26 -18.11 -15.92
CA ALA A 224 3.58 -19.40 -16.11
C ALA A 224 4.47 -20.58 -15.73
N ASN A 225 5.76 -20.55 -16.10
CA ASN A 225 6.73 -21.57 -15.75
C ASN A 225 6.98 -21.63 -14.24
N TYR A 226 7.09 -20.47 -13.58
CA TYR A 226 7.23 -20.40 -12.13
C TYR A 226 6.03 -21.03 -11.43
N ILE A 227 4.81 -20.69 -11.85
CA ILE A 227 3.58 -21.26 -11.28
C ILE A 227 3.51 -22.77 -11.55
N ALA A 228 3.87 -23.23 -12.75
CA ALA A 228 3.90 -24.66 -13.07
C ALA A 228 4.89 -25.44 -12.18
N ALA A 229 6.03 -24.84 -11.84
CA ALA A 229 7.05 -25.46 -10.99
C ALA A 229 6.71 -25.41 -9.48
N ASN A 230 6.06 -24.34 -9.02
CA ASN A 230 5.85 -24.07 -7.59
C ASN A 230 4.38 -24.23 -7.14
N GLY A 231 3.45 -24.47 -8.06
CA GLY A 231 2.01 -24.60 -7.84
C GLY A 231 1.27 -23.26 -7.72
N LYS A 232 1.88 -22.25 -7.10
CA LYS A 232 1.33 -20.88 -6.97
C LYS A 232 2.43 -19.83 -6.88
N LEU A 233 2.08 -18.58 -7.17
CA LEU A 233 2.92 -17.45 -6.80
C LEU A 233 2.75 -17.14 -5.30
N SER A 234 3.84 -16.80 -4.64
CA SER A 234 3.82 -16.24 -3.28
C SER A 234 5.02 -15.32 -3.12
N PHE A 235 4.76 -14.03 -2.95
CA PHE A 235 5.82 -13.06 -2.69
C PHE A 235 6.53 -13.30 -1.35
N PRO A 236 7.78 -12.79 -1.18
CA PRO A 236 8.50 -12.83 0.08
C PRO A 236 7.72 -12.14 1.20
N ALA A 237 7.61 -12.79 2.35
CA ALA A 237 6.97 -12.23 3.55
C ALA A 237 8.02 -11.57 4.46
N GLY A 238 7.70 -10.39 4.98
CA GLY A 238 8.49 -9.70 5.98
C GLY A 238 8.33 -10.32 7.36
N SER A 239 9.35 -10.18 8.21
CA SER A 239 9.36 -10.72 9.57
C SER A 239 9.66 -9.65 10.59
N PHE A 240 8.95 -9.69 11.72
CA PHE A 240 9.24 -8.87 12.88
C PHE A 240 10.67 -9.06 13.39
N GLN A 241 11.13 -10.33 13.47
CA GLN A 241 12.45 -10.65 13.99
C GLN A 241 13.56 -10.10 13.07
N GLY A 242 14.32 -9.14 13.59
CA GLY A 242 15.39 -8.48 12.84
C GLY A 242 14.89 -7.52 11.76
N ASN A 243 13.61 -7.14 11.79
CA ASN A 243 12.97 -6.19 10.88
C ASN A 243 13.26 -6.46 9.39
N ARG A 244 13.17 -7.73 8.96
CA ARG A 244 13.43 -8.14 7.58
C ARG A 244 12.22 -7.85 6.70
N TYR A 245 12.40 -7.03 5.67
CA TYR A 245 11.31 -6.67 4.75
C TYR A 245 10.87 -7.82 3.85
N GLY A 246 9.56 -7.87 3.61
CA GLY A 246 8.95 -8.64 2.52
C GLY A 246 8.68 -7.76 1.31
N ALA A 247 7.80 -8.23 0.44
CA ALA A 247 7.24 -7.43 -0.63
C ALA A 247 6.40 -6.27 -0.07
N ILE A 248 6.56 -5.09 -0.68
CA ILE A 248 5.78 -3.90 -0.39
C ILE A 248 5.41 -3.25 -1.71
N GLU A 249 4.11 -3.09 -1.95
CA GLU A 249 3.57 -2.34 -3.06
C GLU A 249 3.04 -1.00 -2.56
N LEU A 250 3.34 0.06 -3.30
CA LEU A 250 2.76 1.38 -3.12
C LEU A 250 1.86 1.69 -4.30
N LYS A 251 0.73 2.33 -4.03
CA LYS A 251 -0.04 3.04 -5.05
C LYS A 251 -0.26 4.46 -4.56
N VAL A 252 0.10 5.43 -5.38
CA VAL A 252 0.16 6.84 -4.99
C VAL A 252 -0.70 7.67 -5.92
N ALA A 253 -1.43 8.64 -5.36
CA ALA A 253 -2.30 9.55 -6.10
C ALA A 253 -1.80 10.98 -5.93
N TRP A 254 -1.73 11.67 -7.06
CA TRP A 254 -1.18 13.01 -7.19
C TRP A 254 -2.18 13.98 -7.75
N ARG A 255 -2.08 15.22 -7.28
CA ARG A 255 -2.75 16.38 -7.85
C ARG A 255 -1.71 17.36 -8.38
N VAL A 256 -1.95 17.96 -9.54
CA VAL A 256 -1.11 19.04 -10.05
C VAL A 256 -1.44 20.33 -9.31
N LEU A 257 -0.47 20.84 -8.55
CA LEU A 257 -0.64 22.08 -7.77
C LEU A 257 -0.57 23.31 -8.67
N ASP A 258 -1.35 24.32 -8.33
CA ASP A 258 -1.40 25.62 -8.99
C ASP A 258 -0.83 26.71 -8.08
N PRO A 259 0.22 27.44 -8.48
CA PRO A 259 0.84 28.43 -7.62
C PRO A 259 -0.09 29.60 -7.27
N SER A 260 -1.13 29.84 -8.07
CA SER A 260 -2.14 30.89 -7.81
C SER A 260 -3.32 30.41 -6.98
N LYS A 261 -3.42 29.10 -6.71
CA LYS A 261 -4.58 28.50 -6.02
C LYS A 261 -4.22 27.73 -4.77
N ASP A 262 -3.02 27.17 -4.70
CA ASP A 262 -2.62 26.20 -3.68
C ASP A 262 -1.47 26.73 -2.81
N ASP A 263 -1.51 26.36 -1.53
CA ASP A 263 -0.42 26.51 -0.57
C ASP A 263 0.41 25.23 -0.57
N PHE A 264 1.61 25.29 -1.17
CA PHE A 264 2.45 24.11 -1.38
C PHE A 264 2.99 23.56 -0.05
N SER A 265 3.07 24.38 1.01
CA SER A 265 3.56 23.94 2.34
C SER A 265 2.66 22.92 3.02
N ARG A 266 1.43 22.75 2.51
CA ARG A 266 0.47 21.77 3.01
C ARG A 266 0.66 20.38 2.43
N TYR A 267 1.44 20.25 1.35
CA TYR A 267 1.58 18.99 0.62
C TYR A 267 3.00 18.42 0.76
N LEU A 268 3.10 17.09 0.72
CA LEU A 268 4.31 16.47 0.22
C LEU A 268 4.37 16.71 -1.29
N THR A 269 5.37 17.47 -1.72
CA THR A 269 5.53 17.85 -3.11
C THR A 269 6.61 17.04 -3.82
N GLN A 270 6.38 16.74 -5.08
CA GLN A 270 7.37 16.13 -5.97
C GLN A 270 7.37 16.86 -7.32
N PRO A 271 8.54 17.06 -7.96
CA PRO A 271 8.57 17.47 -9.34
C PRO A 271 8.05 16.33 -10.23
N GLY A 272 7.38 16.69 -11.33
CA GLY A 272 6.93 15.67 -12.28
C GLY A 272 6.65 16.22 -13.66
N TYR A 273 6.43 15.29 -14.59
CA TYR A 273 6.00 15.55 -15.95
C TYR A 273 4.66 14.87 -16.20
N VAL A 274 3.72 15.64 -16.75
CA VAL A 274 2.41 15.13 -17.20
C VAL A 274 2.26 15.36 -18.70
N VAL A 275 1.53 14.46 -19.36
CA VAL A 275 1.18 14.61 -20.78
C VAL A 275 -0.04 15.53 -20.91
N SER A 276 0.07 16.56 -21.74
CA SER A 276 -0.99 17.51 -22.09
C SER A 276 -1.11 17.69 -23.60
N GLY A 277 -2.28 18.06 -24.11
CA GLY A 277 -2.55 18.23 -25.54
C GLY A 277 -3.06 16.94 -26.18
N GLY A 278 -4.34 16.92 -26.58
CA GLY A 278 -5.04 15.73 -27.06
C GLY A 278 -4.37 15.06 -28.27
N ASP A 279 -4.55 15.63 -29.46
CA ASP A 279 -3.99 15.05 -30.70
C ASP A 279 -2.48 15.36 -30.87
N THR A 280 -1.87 16.16 -29.98
CA THR A 280 -0.44 16.46 -29.96
C THR A 280 0.08 16.45 -28.52
N PRO A 281 0.44 15.27 -27.99
CA PRO A 281 0.90 15.13 -26.62
C PRO A 281 2.21 15.89 -26.41
N LYS A 282 2.25 16.70 -25.35
CA LYS A 282 3.41 17.46 -24.89
C LYS A 282 3.62 17.17 -23.41
N TRP A 283 4.87 16.91 -23.05
CA TRP A 283 5.29 16.82 -21.67
C TRP A 283 5.34 18.21 -21.05
N VAL A 284 4.66 18.37 -19.91
CA VAL A 284 4.60 19.62 -19.15
C VAL A 284 5.17 19.34 -17.76
N ALA A 285 6.20 20.10 -17.40
CA ALA A 285 6.74 20.09 -16.04
C ALA A 285 5.71 20.69 -15.07
N VAL A 286 5.49 20.01 -13.96
CA VAL A 286 4.50 20.37 -12.93
C VAL A 286 5.04 20.09 -11.53
N THR A 287 4.45 20.74 -10.54
CA THR A 287 4.61 20.34 -9.14
C THR A 287 3.40 19.51 -8.73
N LEU A 288 3.67 18.30 -8.26
CA LEU A 288 2.67 17.35 -7.78
C LEU A 288 2.53 17.48 -6.27
N GLY A 289 1.31 17.45 -5.75
CA GLY A 289 1.01 17.29 -4.33
C GLY A 289 0.40 15.92 -4.09
N LEU A 290 0.92 15.20 -3.09
CA LEU A 290 0.40 13.90 -2.70
C LEU A 290 -1.02 14.06 -2.14
N VAL A 291 -1.98 13.31 -2.68
CA VAL A 291 -3.39 13.35 -2.25
C VAL A 291 -3.93 11.98 -1.81
N GLY A 292 -3.28 10.88 -2.15
CA GLY A 292 -3.65 9.55 -1.66
C GLY A 292 -2.47 8.59 -1.68
N PHE A 293 -2.42 7.66 -0.74
CA PHE A 293 -1.29 6.75 -0.56
C PHE A 293 -1.74 5.40 -0.03
N HIS A 294 -1.55 4.35 -0.82
CA HIS A 294 -1.78 2.97 -0.43
C HIS A 294 -0.46 2.30 -0.09
N ILE A 295 -0.51 1.46 0.93
CA ILE A 295 0.57 0.57 1.33
C ILE A 295 -0.01 -0.84 1.37
N ALA A 296 0.54 -1.74 0.56
CA ALA A 296 0.33 -3.18 0.71
C ALA A 296 1.64 -3.80 1.23
N GLN A 297 1.61 -4.47 2.37
CA GLN A 297 2.78 -5.17 2.92
C GLN A 297 2.49 -6.65 3.10
N LYS A 298 3.38 -7.50 2.57
CA LYS A 298 3.33 -8.93 2.83
C LYS A 298 4.17 -9.30 4.05
N THR A 299 3.55 -9.95 5.04
CA THR A 299 4.23 -10.27 6.30
C THR A 299 3.96 -11.70 6.77
N GLU A 300 4.79 -12.21 7.67
CA GLU A 300 4.63 -13.54 8.27
C GLU A 300 3.34 -13.62 9.08
N THR A 301 2.95 -12.54 9.78
CA THR A 301 1.68 -12.52 10.53
C THR A 301 0.44 -12.31 9.66
N SER A 302 0.60 -11.77 8.45
CA SER A 302 -0.50 -11.48 7.51
C SER A 302 -0.19 -12.05 6.12
N PRO A 303 -0.37 -13.37 5.91
CA PRO A 303 0.07 -14.06 4.70
C PRO A 303 -0.72 -13.67 3.45
N GLN A 304 -1.93 -13.13 3.62
CA GLN A 304 -2.73 -12.54 2.55
C GLN A 304 -2.48 -11.05 2.38
N TRP A 305 -1.38 -10.48 2.90
CA TRP A 305 -1.05 -9.05 2.94
C TRP A 305 -1.86 -8.23 3.95
N ILE A 306 -1.28 -7.08 4.30
CA ILE A 306 -1.90 -5.98 5.02
C ILE A 306 -2.05 -4.85 4.02
N TRP A 307 -3.23 -4.24 3.96
CA TRP A 307 -3.47 -3.05 3.15
C TRP A 307 -3.83 -1.88 4.04
N SER A 308 -3.25 -0.72 3.78
CA SER A 308 -3.66 0.53 4.41
C SER A 308 -3.76 1.64 3.38
N THR A 309 -4.61 2.63 3.68
CA THR A 309 -4.79 3.79 2.82
C THR A 309 -4.81 5.08 3.63
N PHE A 310 -4.10 6.08 3.09
CA PHE A 310 -3.92 7.40 3.64
C PHE A 310 -4.33 8.44 2.60
N GLU A 311 -4.77 9.60 3.09
CA GLU A 311 -5.24 10.68 2.24
C GLU A 311 -4.83 12.04 2.80
N HIS A 312 -4.76 13.02 1.90
CA HIS A 312 -4.65 14.41 2.29
C HIS A 312 -5.98 14.89 2.91
N ILE A 313 -5.92 15.57 4.05
CA ILE A 313 -7.12 15.97 4.82
C ILE A 313 -8.01 16.95 4.04
N ASP A 314 -7.42 17.73 3.13
CA ASP A 314 -8.15 18.72 2.32
C ASP A 314 -8.78 18.12 1.05
N ASN A 315 -8.86 16.80 0.90
CA ASN A 315 -9.42 16.17 -0.30
C ASN A 315 -10.92 16.43 -0.46
N VAL A 316 -11.70 16.09 0.58
CA VAL A 316 -13.18 16.11 0.55
C VAL A 316 -13.77 17.17 1.48
N GLU A 317 -13.04 17.56 2.52
CA GLU A 317 -13.46 18.55 3.51
C GLU A 317 -12.30 19.51 3.76
N ALA A 318 -12.59 20.73 4.21
CA ALA A 318 -11.58 21.72 4.60
C ALA A 318 -12.20 22.74 5.55
N ASP A 319 -11.40 23.42 6.37
CA ASP A 319 -11.86 24.56 7.15
C ASP A 319 -11.91 25.82 6.26
N TRP A 320 -13.11 26.21 5.82
CA TRP A 320 -13.25 27.34 4.87
C TRP A 320 -13.06 28.71 5.50
N PHE A 321 -12.89 28.79 6.82
CA PHE A 321 -12.49 30.02 7.48
C PHE A 321 -10.96 30.12 7.62
N HIS A 322 -10.23 29.07 7.23
CA HIS A 322 -8.78 29.07 7.21
C HIS A 322 -8.27 29.84 5.99
N GLU A 323 -7.62 30.98 6.22
CA GLU A 323 -6.90 31.72 5.18
C GLU A 323 -5.57 31.04 4.90
N ILE A 324 -5.32 30.70 3.64
CA ILE A 324 -4.03 30.23 3.14
C ILE A 324 -3.34 31.34 2.35
N THR A 325 -2.02 31.22 2.25
CA THR A 325 -1.21 32.00 1.30
C THR A 325 -0.73 31.05 0.22
N THR A 326 -1.15 31.28 -1.02
CA THR A 326 -0.75 30.46 -2.17
C THR A 326 0.73 30.69 -2.48
N ALA A 327 1.31 29.80 -3.30
CA ALA A 327 2.74 29.90 -3.64
C ALA A 327 3.12 31.23 -4.31
N ASP A 328 2.20 31.89 -5.02
CA ASP A 328 2.41 33.22 -5.62
C ASP A 328 2.18 34.41 -4.65
N GLY A 329 1.87 34.14 -3.38
CA GLY A 329 1.62 35.13 -2.34
C GLY A 329 0.17 35.61 -2.25
N THR A 330 -0.76 35.07 -3.04
CA THR A 330 -2.18 35.41 -2.96
C THR A 330 -2.82 34.85 -1.69
N LYS A 331 -3.56 35.68 -0.96
CA LYS A 331 -4.37 35.25 0.19
C LYS A 331 -5.76 34.83 -0.26
N ARG A 332 -6.22 33.68 0.23
CA ARG A 332 -7.58 33.18 -0.03
C ARG A 332 -8.04 32.18 1.02
N MET A 333 -9.34 31.90 1.07
CA MET A 333 -9.87 30.83 1.90
C MET A 333 -9.52 29.47 1.31
N LEU A 334 -9.21 28.51 2.19
CA LEU A 334 -9.01 27.12 1.85
C LEU A 334 -10.33 26.47 1.41
N HIS A 335 -10.26 25.64 0.38
CA HIS A 335 -11.39 24.85 -0.11
C HIS A 335 -10.95 23.40 -0.34
N PRO A 336 -11.87 22.43 -0.25
CA PRO A 336 -11.54 21.04 -0.56
C PRO A 336 -11.05 20.89 -2.01
N SER A 337 -10.12 19.96 -2.22
CA SER A 337 -9.48 19.74 -3.52
C SER A 337 -10.43 19.06 -4.51
N PHE A 338 -11.30 18.16 -4.05
CA PHE A 338 -12.14 17.31 -4.88
C PHE A 338 -13.63 17.37 -4.53
N ASN A 339 -14.05 18.31 -3.69
CA ASN A 339 -15.46 18.51 -3.35
C ASN A 339 -15.80 20.01 -3.44
N ASP A 340 -16.91 20.36 -4.10
CA ASP A 340 -17.53 21.67 -3.98
C ASP A 340 -18.69 21.57 -2.99
N PRO A 341 -18.48 21.98 -1.74
CA PRO A 341 -19.48 21.85 -0.71
C PRO A 341 -20.62 22.86 -0.85
N MET A 342 -20.50 23.83 -1.79
CA MET A 342 -21.60 24.71 -2.18
C MET A 342 -22.51 24.10 -3.24
N CYS A 343 -22.17 22.93 -3.79
CA CYS A 343 -23.03 22.18 -4.70
C CYS A 343 -23.77 21.04 -3.99
N GLU A 344 -24.74 21.38 -3.13
CA GLU A 344 -25.53 20.40 -2.35
C GLU A 344 -26.28 19.36 -3.22
N TRP A 345 -26.56 19.68 -4.48
CA TRP A 345 -27.34 18.86 -5.41
C TRP A 345 -26.49 18.09 -6.41
N CYS A 346 -25.17 18.32 -6.42
CA CYS A 346 -24.31 17.66 -7.38
C CYS A 346 -24.21 16.15 -7.06
N PRO A 347 -24.28 15.28 -8.09
CA PRO A 347 -24.12 13.85 -7.87
C PRO A 347 -22.68 13.56 -7.45
N VAL A 348 -22.53 12.86 -6.33
CA VAL A 348 -21.23 12.50 -5.77
C VAL A 348 -20.72 11.18 -6.35
N ASN A 349 -19.40 11.04 -6.45
CA ASN A 349 -18.72 9.80 -6.81
C ASN A 349 -19.14 9.20 -8.16
N VAL A 350 -19.55 10.04 -9.12
CA VAL A 350 -19.89 9.64 -10.49
C VAL A 350 -18.98 10.33 -11.51
N PRO A 351 -18.70 9.69 -12.67
CA PRO A 351 -18.01 10.36 -13.77
C PRO A 351 -18.76 11.61 -14.21
N VAL A 352 -18.03 12.70 -14.45
CA VAL A 352 -18.61 14.01 -14.79
C VAL A 352 -18.37 14.38 -16.25
N ALA A 353 -19.40 14.95 -16.88
CA ALA A 353 -19.28 15.62 -18.17
C ALA A 353 -18.57 16.98 -18.01
N PRO A 354 -17.93 17.51 -19.06
CA PRO A 354 -17.40 18.86 -19.02
C PRO A 354 -18.53 19.90 -18.89
N ASP A 355 -18.27 20.98 -18.16
CA ASP A 355 -19.16 22.14 -18.03
C ASP A 355 -19.14 23.04 -19.28
N GLU A 356 -19.84 24.18 -19.23
CA GLU A 356 -19.88 25.17 -20.31
C GLU A 356 -18.50 25.75 -20.69
N ASN A 357 -17.53 25.69 -19.79
CA ASN A 357 -16.15 26.12 -19.99
C ASN A 357 -15.22 24.96 -20.39
N GLY A 358 -15.76 23.76 -20.59
CA GLY A 358 -15.00 22.55 -20.91
C GLY A 358 -14.32 21.89 -19.71
N LEU A 359 -14.55 22.36 -18.48
CA LEU A 359 -13.93 21.84 -17.27
C LEU A 359 -14.75 20.69 -16.69
N ARG A 360 -14.05 19.66 -16.22
CA ARG A 360 -14.65 18.57 -15.45
C ARG A 360 -14.30 18.76 -13.98
N ARG A 361 -15.28 18.70 -13.08
CA ARG A 361 -15.07 18.79 -11.63
C ARG A 361 -15.78 17.63 -10.96
N THR A 362 -15.02 16.65 -10.47
CA THR A 362 -15.63 15.48 -9.83
C THR A 362 -16.07 15.88 -8.43
N GLN A 363 -17.29 15.51 -8.02
CA GLN A 363 -17.75 15.70 -6.65
C GLN A 363 -17.42 14.46 -5.84
N VAL A 364 -16.26 14.43 -5.23
CA VAL A 364 -15.81 13.31 -4.41
C VAL A 364 -16.42 13.43 -3.01
N THR A 365 -16.91 12.32 -2.48
CA THR A 365 -17.33 12.21 -1.08
C THR A 365 -16.88 10.89 -0.49
N ARG A 366 -16.80 10.83 0.85
CA ARG A 366 -16.56 9.60 1.60
C ARG A 366 -17.89 9.02 2.08
N LEU A 367 -18.25 7.82 1.60
CA LEU A 367 -19.48 7.17 2.03
C LEU A 367 -19.36 6.42 3.37
N VAL A 368 -18.16 5.92 3.69
CA VAL A 368 -17.89 5.23 4.95
C VAL A 368 -16.95 6.08 5.80
N PRO A 369 -17.42 6.63 6.94
CA PRO A 369 -16.62 7.53 7.75
C PRO A 369 -15.44 6.81 8.40
N ILE A 370 -14.38 7.55 8.69
CA ILE A 370 -13.23 7.05 9.46
C ILE A 370 -13.73 6.65 10.86
N PRO A 371 -13.43 5.43 11.36
CA PRO A 371 -13.82 5.03 12.70
C PRO A 371 -13.32 6.02 13.76
N LYS A 372 -14.16 6.37 14.74
CA LYS A 372 -13.83 7.38 15.76
C LYS A 372 -12.49 7.14 16.46
N ALA A 373 -12.20 5.89 16.84
CA ALA A 373 -10.94 5.52 17.47
C ALA A 373 -9.71 5.72 16.56
N LEU A 374 -9.88 5.55 15.24
CA LEU A 374 -8.84 5.87 14.27
C LEU A 374 -8.71 7.39 14.09
N ALA A 375 -9.81 8.13 13.98
CA ALA A 375 -9.79 9.58 13.91
C ALA A 375 -9.08 10.22 15.12
N GLU A 376 -9.30 9.68 16.33
CA GLU A 376 -8.57 10.10 17.54
C GLU A 376 -7.07 9.81 17.47
N MET A 377 -6.66 8.70 16.85
CA MET A 377 -5.24 8.41 16.59
C MET A 377 -4.67 9.34 15.52
N ASN A 378 -5.37 9.58 14.42
CA ASN A 378 -4.99 10.54 13.38
C ASN A 378 -4.74 11.92 14.02
N ALA A 379 -5.63 12.39 14.89
CA ALA A 379 -5.45 13.66 15.59
C ALA A 379 -4.15 13.70 16.43
N ARG A 380 -3.82 12.61 17.14
CA ARG A 380 -2.57 12.53 17.93
C ARG A 380 -1.33 12.50 17.03
N VAL A 381 -1.35 11.70 15.96
CA VAL A 381 -0.22 11.58 15.03
C VAL A 381 0.01 12.89 14.27
N ARG A 382 -1.04 13.49 13.71
CA ARG A 382 -0.96 14.78 13.01
C ARG A 382 -0.46 15.89 13.92
N LYS A 383 -0.91 15.93 15.19
CA LYS A 383 -0.35 16.86 16.17
C LYS A 383 1.15 16.65 16.38
N ALA A 384 1.60 15.41 16.56
CA ALA A 384 3.02 15.14 16.75
C ALA A 384 3.85 15.50 15.50
N LEU A 385 3.31 15.29 14.29
CA LEU A 385 3.95 15.67 13.03
C LEU A 385 4.00 17.20 12.87
N ALA A 386 2.96 17.91 13.30
CA ALA A 386 2.93 19.37 13.34
C ALA A 386 3.98 19.92 14.31
N ASP A 387 4.07 19.34 15.51
CA ASP A 387 5.10 19.70 16.51
C ASP A 387 6.52 19.44 15.97
N ALA A 388 6.68 18.49 15.05
CA ALA A 388 7.92 18.18 14.34
C ALA A 388 8.15 19.02 13.07
N GLY A 389 7.25 19.95 12.73
CA GLY A 389 7.35 20.78 11.53
C GLY A 389 7.15 20.04 10.20
N SER A 390 6.57 18.84 10.23
CA SER A 390 6.43 17.99 9.04
C SER A 390 5.14 18.31 8.26
N PRO A 391 5.19 18.36 6.91
CA PRO A 391 4.00 18.43 6.06
C PRO A 391 3.10 17.20 6.20
N LEU A 392 3.61 16.08 6.75
CA LEU A 392 2.81 14.89 7.02
C LEU A 392 1.62 15.14 7.97
N GLN A 393 1.61 16.25 8.70
CA GLN A 393 0.47 16.67 9.54
C GLN A 393 -0.84 16.86 8.75
N TYR A 394 -0.77 17.02 7.43
CA TYR A 394 -1.91 17.20 6.54
C TYR A 394 -2.42 15.88 5.93
N TYR A 395 -1.98 14.75 6.46
CA TYR A 395 -2.40 13.43 6.01
C TYR A 395 -3.06 12.66 7.14
N GLU A 396 -3.97 11.76 6.79
CA GLU A 396 -4.64 10.89 7.75
C GLU A 396 -4.86 9.48 7.22
N MET A 397 -4.86 8.48 8.11
CA MET A 397 -5.19 7.11 7.78
C MET A 397 -6.70 6.94 7.72
N ILE A 398 -7.19 6.30 6.67
CA ILE A 398 -8.61 5.95 6.53
C ILE A 398 -8.91 4.61 7.19
N GLY A 399 -7.96 3.67 7.11
CA GLY A 399 -8.02 2.39 7.78
C GLY A 399 -6.95 1.42 7.31
N VAL A 400 -6.97 0.26 7.96
CA VAL A 400 -6.15 -0.91 7.62
C VAL A 400 -7.09 -2.08 7.35
N GLN A 401 -6.78 -2.92 6.38
CA GLN A 401 -7.51 -4.14 6.07
C GLN A 401 -6.57 -5.33 6.10
N TRP A 402 -7.01 -6.41 6.72
CA TRP A 402 -6.31 -7.69 6.73
C TRP A 402 -7.31 -8.83 7.02
N PRO A 403 -7.09 -10.04 6.47
CA PRO A 403 -7.94 -11.19 6.73
C PRO A 403 -7.78 -11.76 8.14
N THR A 404 -8.87 -11.87 8.90
CA THR A 404 -8.82 -12.40 10.28
C THR A 404 -8.83 -13.92 10.36
N LYS A 405 -9.24 -14.59 9.28
CA LYS A 405 -9.33 -16.05 9.15
C LYS A 405 -8.93 -16.49 7.73
N PRO A 406 -7.66 -16.33 7.34
CA PRO A 406 -7.20 -16.47 5.96
C PRO A 406 -7.48 -17.83 5.31
N GLU A 407 -7.75 -18.85 6.11
CA GLU A 407 -8.15 -20.19 5.68
C GLU A 407 -9.61 -20.29 5.18
N VAL A 408 -10.46 -19.30 5.50
CA VAL A 408 -11.87 -19.29 5.09
C VAL A 408 -11.96 -18.94 3.61
N PRO A 409 -12.51 -19.83 2.76
CA PRO A 409 -12.59 -19.57 1.32
C PRO A 409 -13.60 -18.47 0.98
N ALA A 410 -13.39 -17.81 -0.16
CA ALA A 410 -14.36 -16.88 -0.74
C ALA A 410 -15.72 -17.56 -1.00
N GLN A 411 -16.79 -16.79 -0.82
CA GLN A 411 -18.16 -17.21 -1.14
C GLN A 411 -18.66 -16.44 -2.37
N SER A 412 -19.48 -17.07 -3.22
CA SER A 412 -19.97 -16.46 -4.46
C SER A 412 -21.31 -17.03 -4.91
N GLY A 413 -22.01 -16.31 -5.80
CA GLY A 413 -23.33 -16.70 -6.30
C GLY A 413 -24.50 -16.10 -5.52
N SER A 414 -25.73 -16.47 -5.93
CA SER A 414 -26.97 -15.79 -5.53
C SER A 414 -27.36 -15.99 -4.07
N GLU A 415 -26.87 -17.06 -3.43
CA GLU A 415 -27.09 -17.36 -2.01
C GLU A 415 -26.26 -16.46 -1.09
N PHE A 416 -25.23 -15.79 -1.63
CA PHE A 416 -24.25 -15.00 -0.89
C PHE A 416 -24.28 -13.53 -1.33
N PRO A 417 -25.33 -12.76 -0.98
CA PRO A 417 -25.36 -11.33 -1.26
C PRO A 417 -24.26 -10.54 -0.52
N ALA A 418 -23.77 -11.07 0.60
CA ALA A 418 -22.72 -10.45 1.39
C ALA A 418 -21.30 -10.67 0.85
N SER A 419 -21.10 -11.51 -0.18
CA SER A 419 -19.75 -11.72 -0.74
C SER A 419 -19.14 -10.47 -1.36
N VAL A 420 -19.96 -9.44 -1.63
CA VAL A 420 -19.50 -8.12 -2.12
C VAL A 420 -18.54 -7.41 -1.18
N VAL A 421 -18.48 -7.80 0.11
CA VAL A 421 -17.56 -7.22 1.10
C VAL A 421 -16.49 -8.20 1.60
N ASP A 422 -16.56 -9.45 1.18
CA ASP A 422 -15.60 -10.51 1.49
C ASP A 422 -15.27 -11.28 0.20
N VAL A 423 -14.80 -10.53 -0.80
CA VAL A 423 -14.56 -11.05 -2.16
C VAL A 423 -13.41 -12.05 -2.17
N SER A 424 -12.41 -11.88 -1.30
CA SER A 424 -11.27 -12.81 -1.17
C SER A 424 -11.55 -14.05 -0.33
N GLY A 425 -12.61 -14.05 0.48
CA GLY A 425 -12.61 -14.86 1.69
C GLY A 425 -11.62 -14.31 2.72
N GLY A 426 -11.39 -15.08 3.78
CA GLY A 426 -10.45 -14.68 4.82
C GLY A 426 -11.07 -13.84 5.94
N VAL A 427 -12.36 -13.51 5.85
CA VAL A 427 -13.10 -12.69 6.83
C VAL A 427 -12.35 -11.38 7.11
N PRO A 428 -12.30 -10.45 6.14
CA PRO A 428 -11.56 -9.21 6.26
C PRO A 428 -12.09 -8.39 7.42
N LEU A 429 -11.18 -7.82 8.21
CA LEU A 429 -11.55 -6.76 9.14
C LEU A 429 -11.58 -5.43 8.40
N MET A 430 -12.57 -4.58 8.68
CA MET A 430 -12.92 -3.40 7.88
C MET A 430 -13.41 -3.77 6.48
N ASN A 431 -14.64 -4.28 6.39
CA ASN A 431 -15.31 -4.69 5.14
C ASN A 431 -15.32 -3.61 4.03
N TYR A 432 -15.23 -2.34 4.42
CA TYR A 432 -15.26 -1.19 3.53
C TYR A 432 -14.03 -0.33 3.80
N LEU A 433 -13.23 -0.05 2.77
CA LEU A 433 -12.02 0.75 2.89
C LEU A 433 -11.70 1.39 1.53
N ALA A 434 -12.37 2.51 1.24
CA ALA A 434 -12.18 3.24 0.00
C ALA A 434 -11.39 4.53 0.25
N ASN A 435 -10.33 4.73 -0.52
CA ASN A 435 -9.68 6.02 -0.65
C ASN A 435 -10.60 6.95 -1.44
N SER A 436 -10.80 8.19 -0.98
CA SER A 436 -11.71 9.13 -1.60
C SER A 436 -11.32 9.42 -3.05
N VAL A 437 -10.01 9.58 -3.33
CA VAL A 437 -9.52 9.87 -4.69
C VAL A 437 -9.36 8.59 -5.48
N MET A 438 -8.60 7.60 -4.99
CA MET A 438 -8.28 6.40 -5.79
C MET A 438 -9.50 5.52 -6.04
N GLU A 439 -10.43 5.40 -5.09
CA GLU A 439 -11.65 4.58 -5.20
C GLU A 439 -12.93 5.40 -5.37
N THR A 440 -12.85 6.65 -5.87
CA THR A 440 -14.01 7.55 -6.07
C THR A 440 -15.22 6.80 -6.63
N PHE A 441 -15.07 6.18 -7.82
CA PHE A 441 -16.18 5.57 -8.55
C PHE A 441 -16.59 4.17 -8.07
N SER A 442 -15.87 3.62 -7.10
CA SER A 442 -16.25 2.37 -6.41
C SER A 442 -17.19 2.63 -5.22
N GLN A 443 -17.38 3.88 -4.82
CA GLN A 443 -18.23 4.27 -3.71
C GLN A 443 -19.67 4.51 -4.18
N VAL A 444 -20.39 3.42 -4.47
CA VAL A 444 -21.73 3.46 -5.09
C VAL A 444 -22.89 3.37 -4.09
N GLY A 445 -22.65 2.89 -2.88
CA GLY A 445 -23.67 2.76 -1.84
C GLY A 445 -24.64 1.60 -2.09
N ASN A 446 -25.95 1.89 -2.10
CA ASN A 446 -26.99 0.87 -2.18
C ASN A 446 -27.28 0.47 -3.63
N LEU A 447 -26.91 -0.75 -4.01
CA LEU A 447 -27.24 -1.39 -5.29
C LEU A 447 -27.59 -2.88 -5.05
N PRO A 448 -28.28 -3.54 -5.99
CA PRO A 448 -28.34 -5.01 -6.03
C PRO A 448 -26.93 -5.61 -5.95
N ALA A 449 -26.76 -6.73 -5.26
CA ALA A 449 -25.44 -7.31 -5.03
C ALA A 449 -24.73 -7.66 -6.34
N ASP A 450 -25.45 -8.13 -7.36
CA ASP A 450 -24.95 -8.39 -8.72
C ASP A 450 -24.57 -7.12 -9.52
N GLN A 451 -24.94 -5.94 -9.03
CA GLN A 451 -24.60 -4.63 -9.61
C GLN A 451 -23.53 -3.88 -8.81
N GLN A 452 -23.06 -4.44 -7.69
CA GLN A 452 -21.96 -3.85 -6.93
C GLN A 452 -20.64 -3.92 -7.73
N PRO A 453 -19.75 -2.91 -7.62
CA PRO A 453 -18.44 -2.94 -8.25
C PRO A 453 -17.68 -4.20 -7.86
N ARG A 454 -17.16 -4.92 -8.86
CA ARG A 454 -16.37 -6.16 -8.68
C ARG A 454 -17.12 -7.27 -7.91
N SER A 455 -18.45 -7.28 -7.98
CA SER A 455 -19.25 -8.30 -7.31
C SER A 455 -18.98 -9.70 -7.84
N VAL A 456 -18.85 -10.65 -6.91
CA VAL A 456 -18.88 -12.09 -7.16
C VAL A 456 -20.23 -12.71 -6.76
N SER A 457 -21.18 -11.89 -6.31
CA SER A 457 -22.55 -12.30 -6.05
C SER A 457 -23.38 -12.20 -7.33
N THR A 458 -24.30 -13.14 -7.52
CA THR A 458 -25.34 -13.05 -8.57
C THR A 458 -26.72 -12.80 -7.96
N SER A 459 -26.75 -12.29 -6.72
CA SER A 459 -27.98 -11.98 -6.00
C SER A 459 -28.53 -10.62 -6.41
N ASP A 460 -29.82 -10.52 -6.65
CA ASP A 460 -30.54 -9.27 -6.90
C ASP A 460 -30.88 -8.50 -5.61
N ARG A 461 -30.47 -9.03 -4.45
CA ARG A 461 -30.72 -8.39 -3.15
C ARG A 461 -29.98 -7.07 -3.07
N MET A 462 -30.71 -6.03 -2.68
CA MET A 462 -30.13 -4.73 -2.33
C MET A 462 -29.16 -4.88 -1.16
N VAL A 463 -27.93 -4.43 -1.37
CA VAL A 463 -26.86 -4.39 -0.36
C VAL A 463 -26.17 -3.04 -0.40
N PHE A 464 -25.55 -2.66 0.71
CA PHE A 464 -24.63 -1.54 0.73
C PHE A 464 -23.25 -2.03 0.31
N GLY A 465 -22.65 -1.39 -0.69
CA GLY A 465 -21.33 -1.69 -1.18
C GLY A 465 -20.53 -0.42 -1.48
N THR A 466 -19.27 -0.50 -1.12
CA THR A 466 -18.23 0.44 -1.53
C THR A 466 -16.96 -0.37 -1.75
N GLY A 467 -16.03 0.16 -2.55
CA GLY A 467 -14.72 -0.45 -2.74
C GLY A 467 -14.00 -0.73 -1.41
N SER A 468 -13.10 -1.72 -1.46
CA SER A 468 -12.13 -2.00 -0.41
C SER A 468 -10.79 -2.40 -1.03
N CYS A 469 -9.69 -2.24 -0.29
CA CYS A 469 -8.37 -2.68 -0.74
C CYS A 469 -8.39 -4.17 -1.07
N ILE A 470 -8.86 -5.00 -0.15
CA ILE A 470 -9.03 -6.45 -0.34
C ILE A 470 -9.96 -6.74 -1.52
N GLY A 471 -11.11 -6.08 -1.64
CA GLY A 471 -12.02 -6.30 -2.77
C GLY A 471 -11.40 -5.95 -4.13
N CYS A 472 -10.45 -5.01 -4.17
CA CYS A 472 -9.63 -4.77 -5.35
C CYS A 472 -8.62 -5.90 -5.54
N HIS A 473 -7.76 -6.14 -4.56
CA HIS A 473 -6.63 -7.06 -4.65
C HIS A 473 -7.02 -8.55 -4.77
N SER A 474 -8.19 -8.94 -4.25
CA SER A 474 -8.72 -10.31 -4.29
C SER A 474 -9.00 -10.86 -5.67
N SER A 475 -9.18 -9.97 -6.64
CA SER A 475 -9.43 -10.35 -8.03
C SER A 475 -8.14 -10.66 -8.81
N SER A 476 -6.96 -10.40 -8.23
CA SER A 476 -5.70 -10.87 -8.80
C SER A 476 -5.47 -12.36 -8.47
N PRO A 477 -5.17 -13.21 -9.47
CA PRO A 477 -4.78 -14.60 -9.22
C PRO A 477 -3.33 -14.74 -8.75
N TYR A 478 -2.57 -13.65 -8.71
CA TYR A 478 -1.13 -13.63 -8.46
C TYR A 478 -0.82 -13.14 -7.05
N ASP A 479 -1.25 -13.91 -6.05
CA ASP A 479 -0.97 -13.64 -4.64
C ASP A 479 -1.43 -12.23 -4.20
N PHE A 480 -2.64 -11.86 -4.61
CA PHE A 480 -3.26 -10.55 -4.37
C PHE A 480 -2.53 -9.34 -5.00
N SER A 481 -1.46 -9.55 -5.75
CA SER A 481 -0.70 -8.50 -6.43
C SER A 481 -1.25 -8.24 -7.83
N TRP A 482 -1.80 -7.06 -8.06
CA TRP A 482 -2.35 -6.68 -9.38
C TRP A 482 -1.27 -6.28 -10.38
N ILE A 483 -0.08 -5.90 -9.93
CA ILE A 483 0.98 -5.48 -10.84
C ILE A 483 1.39 -6.65 -11.76
N MET A 484 1.30 -7.89 -11.27
CA MET A 484 1.65 -9.10 -12.01
C MET A 484 0.76 -9.36 -13.24
N THR A 485 -0.46 -8.79 -13.30
CA THR A 485 -1.31 -8.92 -14.49
C THR A 485 -0.78 -8.14 -15.69
N LYS A 486 0.25 -7.30 -15.48
CA LYS A 486 0.92 -6.53 -16.54
C LYS A 486 1.98 -7.35 -17.29
N ALA A 487 2.36 -8.54 -16.80
CA ALA A 487 3.32 -9.41 -17.48
C ALA A 487 2.83 -9.77 -18.90
N GLN A 488 3.65 -9.48 -19.91
CA GLN A 488 3.35 -9.75 -21.31
C GLN A 488 4.16 -10.93 -21.83
N PRO A 489 3.63 -11.71 -22.80
CA PRO A 489 4.41 -12.76 -23.43
C PRO A 489 5.55 -12.16 -24.25
N LYS A 490 6.69 -12.85 -24.31
CA LYS A 490 7.77 -12.48 -25.22
C LYS A 490 7.27 -12.51 -26.67
N GLN A 491 7.49 -11.43 -27.43
CA GLN A 491 7.19 -11.45 -28.86
C GLN A 491 8.09 -12.49 -29.53
N LEU A 492 7.46 -13.49 -30.16
CA LEU A 492 8.17 -14.39 -31.06
C LEU A 492 8.48 -13.58 -32.32
N GLU A 493 9.76 -13.38 -32.62
CA GLU A 493 10.16 -12.93 -33.94
C GLU A 493 9.73 -14.04 -34.92
N LEU A 494 8.75 -13.73 -35.77
CA LEU A 494 8.42 -14.56 -36.91
C LEU A 494 9.58 -14.38 -37.90
N GLU A 495 10.50 -15.34 -37.92
CA GLU A 495 11.55 -15.45 -38.95
C GLU A 495 10.98 -15.61 -40.36
#